data_AF-A0A0W0RSY3-F1
#
_entry.id   AF-A0A0W0RSY3-F1
#
_cell.length_a   1.000
_cell.length_b   1.000
_cell.length_c   1.000
_cell.angle_alpha   90.00
_cell.angle_beta   90.00
_cell.angle_gamma   90.00
#
_symmetry.space_group_name_H-M   'P 1'
#
loop_
_entity.id
_entity.type
_entity.pdbx_description
1 polymer ?
#
loop_
_entity_poly.entity_id
_entity_poly.type
_entity_poly.pdbx_seq_one_letter_code
_entity_poly.pdbx_strand_id
1 'polypeptide(L)'
;MEFTKINPLAIAISISLLSAIASFFMGVAAFVLYTGKPIAAMVGSIYLSYNPSMANAGLGAAMVLMNTFIGSYIAAWIYNFLLDYIR
;
A
#
# COMPACT_ATOMS: atom_id res chain seq x y z
N MET A 1 -16.16 25.36 5.48
CA MET A 1 -16.12 24.03 6.13
C MET A 1 -15.21 24.14 7.32
N GLU A 2 -15.64 23.71 8.51
CA GLU A 2 -14.74 23.60 9.65
C GLU A 2 -13.96 22.29 9.57
N PHE A 3 -12.65 22.33 9.88
CA PHE A 3 -11.84 21.12 9.99
C PHE A 3 -12.28 20.30 11.21
N THR A 4 -12.35 18.98 11.07
CA THR A 4 -12.79 18.07 12.15
C THR A 4 -11.82 16.92 12.31
N LYS A 5 -11.73 16.35 13.52
CA LYS A 5 -10.82 15.24 13.80
C LYS A 5 -11.16 14.02 12.94
N ILE A 6 -10.12 13.35 12.48
CA ILE A 6 -10.21 12.09 11.74
C ILE A 6 -10.17 10.94 12.75
N ASN A 7 -11.01 9.93 12.58
CA ASN A 7 -10.85 8.67 13.32
C ASN A 7 -9.65 7.89 12.73
N PRO A 8 -8.54 7.70 13.47
CA PRO A 8 -7.33 7.09 12.91
C PRO A 8 -7.51 5.66 12.45
N LEU A 9 -8.35 4.89 13.15
CA LEU A 9 -8.58 3.48 12.83
C LEU A 9 -9.45 3.34 11.58
N ALA A 10 -10.49 4.17 11.44
CA ALA A 10 -11.36 4.15 10.28
C ALA A 10 -10.61 4.48 8.98
N ILE A 11 -9.78 5.53 8.99
CA ILE A 11 -8.98 5.90 7.81
C ILE A 11 -7.89 4.86 7.53
N ALA A 12 -7.29 4.27 8.57
CA ALA A 12 -6.26 3.24 8.39
C ALA A 12 -6.78 1.99 7.71
N ILE A 13 -7.93 1.48 8.14
CA ILE A 13 -8.59 0.33 7.51
C ILE A 13 -9.00 0.66 6.07
N SER A 14 -9.59 1.83 5.85
CA SER A 14 -10.11 2.22 4.53
C SER A 14 -8.99 2.33 3.49
N ILE A 15 -7.90 3.03 3.82
CA ILE A 15 -6.76 3.20 2.92
C ILE A 15 -6.05 1.87 2.71
N SER A 16 -5.84 1.09 3.77
CA SER A 16 -5.06 -0.14 3.67
C SER A 16 -5.73 -1.24 2.85
N LEU A 17 -7.02 -1.47 3.03
CA LEU A 17 -7.76 -2.46 2.26
C LEU A 17 -7.78 -2.11 0.77
N LEU A 18 -8.12 -0.87 0.42
CA LEU A 18 -8.15 -0.42 -0.97
C LEU A 18 -6.76 -0.52 -1.63
N SER A 19 -5.71 -0.11 -0.90
CA SER A 19 -4.34 -0.16 -1.41
C SER A 19 -3.85 -1.60 -1.61
N ALA A 20 -4.19 -2.51 -0.69
CA ALA A 20 -3.82 -3.92 -0.77
C ALA A 20 -4.50 -4.62 -1.95
N ILE A 21 -5.81 -4.39 -2.15
CA ILE A 21 -6.56 -4.93 -3.28
C ILE A 21 -5.98 -4.41 -4.60
N ALA A 22 -5.75 -3.10 -4.71
CA ALA A 22 -5.14 -2.52 -5.90
C ALA A 22 -3.76 -3.12 -6.18
N SER A 23 -2.93 -3.29 -5.15
CA SER A 23 -1.58 -3.86 -5.28
C SER A 23 -1.58 -5.32 -5.66
N PHE A 24 -2.55 -6.10 -5.16
CA PHE A 24 -2.75 -7.48 -5.60
C PHE A 24 -3.01 -7.55 -7.10
N PHE A 25 -3.97 -6.74 -7.61
CA PHE A 25 -4.28 -6.72 -9.04
C PHE A 25 -3.13 -6.18 -9.89
N MET A 26 -2.35 -5.22 -9.39
CA MET A 26 -1.11 -4.80 -10.06
C MET A 26 -0.09 -5.95 -10.15
N GLY A 27 0.08 -6.72 -9.08
CA GLY A 27 0.95 -7.91 -9.07
C GLY A 27 0.47 -8.99 -10.05
N VAL A 28 -0.84 -9.25 -10.11
CA VAL A 28 -1.44 -10.17 -11.10
C VAL A 28 -1.23 -9.66 -12.52
N ALA A 29 -1.45 -8.37 -12.78
CA ALA A 29 -1.18 -7.77 -14.09
C ALA A 29 0.30 -7.88 -14.48
N ALA A 30 1.23 -7.66 -13.54
CA ALA A 30 2.65 -7.87 -13.76
C ALA A 30 2.96 -9.34 -14.11
N PHE A 31 2.35 -10.29 -13.40
CA PHE A 31 2.50 -11.72 -13.68
C PHE A 31 1.98 -12.10 -15.08
N VAL A 32 0.82 -11.60 -15.50
CA VAL A 32 0.24 -11.94 -16.81
C VAL A 32 0.97 -11.23 -17.96
N LEU A 33 1.33 -9.95 -17.78
CA LEU A 33 1.77 -9.10 -18.89
C LEU A 33 3.29 -8.97 -19.01
N TYR A 34 4.06 -9.28 -17.96
CA TYR A 34 5.49 -9.01 -17.89
C TYR A 34 6.37 -10.22 -17.56
N THR A 35 5.79 -11.39 -17.27
CA THR A 35 6.57 -12.62 -17.12
C THR A 35 7.40 -12.90 -18.39
N GLY A 36 8.68 -13.20 -18.20
CA GLY A 36 9.62 -13.48 -19.30
C GLY A 36 10.13 -12.24 -20.06
N LYS A 37 9.65 -11.03 -19.74
CA LYS A 37 10.17 -9.80 -20.36
C LYS A 37 11.50 -9.39 -19.73
N PRO A 38 12.45 -8.84 -20.52
CA PRO A 38 13.78 -8.45 -20.01
C PRO A 38 13.72 -7.51 -18.80
N ILE A 39 12.75 -6.60 -18.77
CA ILE A 39 12.57 -5.68 -17.64
C ILE A 39 12.20 -6.40 -16.34
N ALA A 40 11.33 -7.41 -16.41
CA ALA A 40 10.94 -8.19 -15.24
C ALA A 40 12.11 -9.05 -14.73
N ALA A 41 12.90 -9.62 -15.65
CA ALA A 41 14.10 -10.36 -15.29
C ALA A 41 15.17 -9.47 -14.63
N MET A 42 15.37 -8.25 -15.16
CA MET A 42 16.31 -7.28 -14.60
C MET A 42 15.86 -6.81 -13.21
N VAL A 43 14.58 -6.49 -13.02
CA VAL A 43 14.11 -6.03 -11.70
C VAL A 43 14.10 -7.18 -10.69
N GLY A 44 13.69 -8.38 -11.12
CA GLY A 44 13.66 -9.59 -10.28
C GLY A 44 15.04 -10.09 -9.84
N SER A 45 16.13 -9.73 -10.55
CA SER A 45 17.50 -10.06 -10.14
C SER A 45 18.03 -9.15 -9.04
N ILE A 46 17.47 -7.94 -8.92
CA ILE A 46 17.83 -6.97 -7.86
C ILE A 46 16.94 -7.17 -6.64
N TYR A 47 15.64 -7.43 -6.86
CA TYR A 47 14.66 -7.62 -5.81
C TYR A 47 13.88 -8.92 -6.04
N LEU A 48 14.17 -9.95 -5.24
CA LEU A 48 13.55 -11.28 -5.39
C LEU A 48 12.02 -11.23 -5.32
N SER A 49 11.48 -10.37 -4.45
CA SER A 49 10.04 -10.15 -4.29
C SER A 49 9.37 -9.45 -5.48
N TYR A 50 10.15 -8.90 -6.41
CA TYR A 50 9.66 -8.23 -7.62
C TYR A 50 9.61 -9.15 -8.84
N ASN A 51 10.10 -10.39 -8.72
CA ASN A 51 9.89 -11.38 -9.76
C ASN A 51 8.37 -11.65 -9.90
N PRO A 52 7.75 -11.46 -11.09
CA PRO A 52 6.32 -11.66 -11.23
C PRO A 52 5.89 -13.10 -10.94
N SER A 53 5.08 -13.29 -9.91
CA SER A 53 4.45 -14.57 -9.57
C SER A 53 3.19 -14.33 -8.74
N MET A 54 2.28 -15.32 -8.71
CA MET A 54 1.07 -15.23 -7.87
C MET A 54 1.41 -15.13 -6.38
N ALA A 55 2.46 -15.84 -5.93
CA ALA A 55 2.94 -15.77 -4.56
C ALA A 55 3.45 -14.36 -4.21
N ASN A 56 4.24 -13.75 -5.10
CA ASN A 56 4.75 -12.39 -4.89
C ASN A 56 3.64 -11.33 -5.00
N ALA A 57 2.60 -11.54 -5.81
CA ALA A 57 1.42 -10.66 -5.82
C ALA A 57 0.69 -10.65 -4.46
N GLY A 58 0.51 -11.84 -3.84
CA GLY A 58 -0.06 -11.96 -2.50
C GLY A 58 0.83 -11.33 -1.41
N LEU A 59 2.14 -11.60 -1.46
CA LEU A 59 3.11 -10.99 -0.53
C LEU A 59 3.14 -9.46 -0.67
N GLY A 60 3.12 -8.94 -1.90
CA GLY A 60 3.07 -7.51 -2.16
C GLY A 60 1.80 -6.86 -1.60
N ALA A 61 0.65 -7.49 -1.80
CA ALA A 61 -0.62 -7.01 -1.24
C ALA A 61 -0.61 -6.98 0.30
N ALA A 62 -0.07 -8.01 0.95
CA ALA A 62 0.06 -8.06 2.42
C ALA A 62 1.01 -6.98 2.95
N MET A 63 2.16 -6.77 2.30
CA MET A 63 3.10 -5.72 2.66
C MET A 63 2.49 -4.33 2.49
N VAL A 64 1.74 -4.10 1.40
CA VAL A 64 1.03 -2.84 1.18
C VAL A 64 -0.05 -2.65 2.24
N LEU A 65 -0.84 -3.66 2.57
CA LEU A 65 -1.85 -3.60 3.64
C LEU A 65 -1.22 -3.10 4.95
N MET A 66 -0.13 -3.73 5.40
CA MET A 66 0.54 -3.36 6.65
C MET A 66 1.13 -1.95 6.61
N ASN A 67 1.88 -1.63 5.56
CA ASN A 67 2.57 -0.33 5.46
C ASN A 67 1.58 0.83 5.34
N THR A 68 0.55 0.66 4.52
CA THR A 68 -0.46 1.71 4.35
C THR A 68 -1.36 1.84 5.57
N PHE A 69 -1.64 0.75 6.31
CA PHE A 69 -2.36 0.83 7.59
C PHE A 69 -1.57 1.69 8.59
N ILE A 70 -0.30 1.35 8.82
CA ILE A 70 0.55 2.08 9.78
C ILE A 70 0.74 3.53 9.33
N GLY A 71 1.06 3.75 8.05
CA GLY A 71 1.30 5.08 7.51
C GLY A 71 0.09 5.99 7.61
N SER A 72 -1.10 5.50 7.26
CA SER A 72 -2.33 6.30 7.35
C SER A 72 -2.82 6.49 8.79
N TYR A 73 -2.60 5.51 9.67
CA TYR A 73 -2.86 5.67 11.11
C TYR A 73 -2.02 6.81 11.71
N ILE A 74 -0.71 6.81 11.43
CA ILE A 74 0.21 7.85 11.89
C ILE A 74 -0.17 9.20 11.27
N ALA A 75 -0.49 9.24 9.98
CA ALA A 75 -0.92 10.48 9.32
C ALA A 75 -2.17 11.09 9.98
N ALA A 76 -3.14 10.26 10.37
CA ALA A 76 -4.34 10.72 11.08
C ALA A 76 -4.03 11.28 12.47
N TRP A 77 -3.09 10.66 13.18
CA TRP A 77 -2.59 11.17 14.47
C TRP A 77 -1.93 12.54 14.31
N ILE A 78 -1.02 12.68 13.35
CA ILE A 78 -0.34 13.95 13.05
C ILE A 78 -1.37 15.02 12.68
N TYR A 79 -2.34 14.69 11.83
CA TYR A 79 -3.43 15.61 11.45
C TYR A 79 -4.21 16.09 12.68
N ASN A 80 -4.63 15.18 13.56
CA ASN A 80 -5.40 15.54 14.75
C ASN A 80 -4.58 16.38 15.74
N PHE A 81 -3.29 16.05 15.90
CA PHE A 81 -2.37 16.82 16.75
C PHE A 81 -2.21 18.26 16.26
N LEU A 82 -2.00 18.45 14.95
CA LEU A 82 -1.88 19.78 14.35
C LEU A 82 -3.20 20.56 14.45
N LEU A 83 -4.34 19.88 14.28
CA LEU A 83 -5.66 20.51 14.42
C LEU A 83 -5.89 21.04 15.84
N ASP A 84 -5.43 20.31 16.86
CA ASP A 84 -5.49 20.74 18.27
C ASP A 84 -4.51 21.88 18.58
N TYR A 85 -3.40 22.00 17.84
CA TYR A 85 -2.41 23.07 18.05
C TYR A 85 -2.82 24.41 17.43
N ILE A 86 -3.54 24.38 16.30
CA ILE A 86 -3.92 25.59 15.55
C ILE A 86 -5.26 26.17 16.05
N ARG A 87 -6.01 25.41 16.85
CA ARG A 87 -7.28 25.84 17.46
C ARG A 87 -7.07 26.28 18.90
#